data_AF-A0AAV8G9G5-F1
#
_entry.id   AF-A0AAV8G9G5-F1
#
_cell.length_a   1.000
_cell.length_b   1.000
_cell.length_c   1.000
_cell.angle_alpha   90.00
_cell.angle_beta   90.00
_cell.angle_gamma   90.00
#
_symmetry.space_group_name_H-M   'P 1'
#
loop_
_entity.id
_entity.type
_entity.pdbx_description
1 polymer ?
#
loop_
_entity_poly.entity_id
_entity_poly.type
_entity_poly.pdbx_seq_one_letter_code
_entity_poly.pdbx_strand_id
1 'polypeptide(L)'
;MLIILIILACAAALAFSLHAAGRLILRLITLVRHSASANKTQNGSTSEATSSPIVFSAEMRLARAEAECAICLSEFLEGERVRVLPNCGHGFHAICVEEWIVTRSNCPTCRTTCHVGNPTSEEP
;
A
#
# COMPACT_ATOMS: atom_id res chain seq x y z
N MET A 1 -36.26 25.37 8.14
CA MET A 1 -35.29 24.57 8.93
C MET A 1 -35.34 23.08 8.58
N LEU A 2 -36.50 22.42 8.57
CA LEU A 2 -36.63 21.00 8.21
C LEU A 2 -36.08 20.66 6.80
N ILE A 3 -36.40 21.48 5.80
CA ILE A 3 -35.93 21.30 4.42
C ILE A 3 -34.40 21.36 4.33
N ILE A 4 -33.76 22.28 5.07
CA ILE A 4 -32.30 22.43 5.10
C ILE A 4 -31.67 21.18 5.72
N LEU A 5 -32.25 20.65 6.81
CA LEU A 5 -31.76 19.42 7.43
C LEU A 5 -31.89 18.20 6.49
N ILE A 6 -32.98 18.11 5.74
CA ILE A 6 -33.17 17.04 4.75
C ILE A 6 -32.12 17.13 3.64
N ILE A 7 -31.87 18.33 3.09
CA ILE A 7 -30.87 18.52 2.03
C ILE A 7 -29.48 18.15 2.54
N LEU A 8 -29.10 18.58 3.74
CA LEU A 8 -27.81 18.25 4.35
C LEU A 8 -27.66 16.74 4.60
N ALA A 9 -28.72 16.09 5.11
CA ALA A 9 -28.72 14.65 5.33
C ALA A 9 -28.59 13.85 4.02
N CYS A 10 -29.34 14.23 2.98
CA CYS A 10 -29.23 13.62 1.66
C CYS A 10 -27.85 13.80 1.05
N ALA A 11 -27.28 15.01 1.12
CA ALA A 11 -25.93 15.28 0.61
C ALA A 11 -24.87 14.43 1.34
N ALA A 12 -24.96 14.32 2.66
CA ALA A 12 -24.06 13.48 3.46
C ALA A 12 -24.20 11.99 3.12
N ALA A 13 -25.43 11.49 2.97
CA ALA A 13 -25.69 10.09 2.61
C ALA A 13 -25.16 9.75 1.21
N LEU A 14 -25.33 10.65 0.23
CA LEU A 14 -24.80 10.48 -1.12
C LEU A 14 -23.26 10.51 -1.11
N ALA A 15 -22.65 11.45 -0.40
CA ALA A 15 -21.19 11.53 -0.26
C ALA A 15 -20.62 10.26 0.39
N PHE A 16 -21.25 9.77 1.46
CA PHE A 16 -20.83 8.52 2.11
C PHE A 16 -20.99 7.31 1.19
N SER A 17 -22.11 7.22 0.49
CA SER A 17 -22.38 6.12 -0.44
C SER A 17 -21.39 6.10 -1.61
N LEU A 18 -21.07 7.27 -2.17
CA LEU A 18 -20.06 7.42 -3.23
C LEU A 18 -18.66 7.08 -2.74
N HIS A 19 -18.29 7.51 -1.53
CA HIS A 19 -16.99 7.18 -0.94
C HIS A 19 -16.87 5.68 -0.64
N ALA A 20 -17.93 5.06 -0.10
CA ALA A 20 -17.99 3.62 0.14
C ALA A 20 -17.92 2.81 -1.17
N ALA A 21 -18.68 3.22 -2.19
CA ALA A 21 -18.63 2.60 -3.52
C ALA A 21 -17.25 2.77 -4.17
N GLY A 22 -16.64 3.95 -4.08
CA GLY A 22 -15.29 4.20 -4.58
C GLY A 22 -14.24 3.32 -3.90
N ARG A 23 -14.31 3.17 -2.57
CA ARG A 23 -13.45 2.23 -1.84
C ARG A 23 -13.69 0.78 -2.25
N LEU A 24 -14.94 0.36 -2.43
CA LEU A 24 -15.26 -1.00 -2.86
C LEU A 24 -14.75 -1.29 -4.28
N ILE A 25 -14.91 -0.34 -5.21
CA ILE A 25 -14.42 -0.47 -6.59
C ILE A 25 -12.89 -0.57 -6.60
N LEU A 26 -12.18 0.30 -5.87
CA LEU A 26 -10.73 0.23 -5.74
C LEU A 26 -10.26 -1.08 -5.12
N ARG A 27 -10.97 -1.59 -4.10
CA ARG A 27 -10.74 -2.91 -3.50
C ARG A 27 -10.92 -4.01 -4.54
N LEU A 28 -11.99 -4.02 -5.33
CA LEU A 28 -12.23 -5.02 -6.37
C LEU A 28 -11.16 -4.98 -7.46
N ILE A 29 -10.78 -3.79 -7.94
CA ILE A 29 -9.69 -3.64 -8.93
C ILE A 29 -8.38 -4.20 -8.36
N THR A 30 -8.07 -3.92 -7.10
CA THR A 30 -6.85 -4.38 -6.44
C THR A 30 -6.90 -5.89 -6.16
N LEU A 31 -8.04 -6.45 -5.76
CA LEU A 31 -8.24 -7.89 -5.61
C LEU A 31 -8.07 -8.64 -6.93
N VAL A 32 -8.61 -8.10 -8.02
CA VAL A 32 -8.40 -8.65 -9.38
C VAL A 32 -6.92 -8.57 -9.78
N ARG A 33 -6.20 -7.52 -9.38
CA ARG A 33 -4.74 -7.44 -9.57
C ARG A 33 -3.97 -8.44 -8.70
N HIS A 34 -4.38 -8.63 -7.44
CA HIS A 34 -3.77 -9.58 -6.51
C HIS A 34 -4.00 -11.03 -6.92
N SER A 35 -5.19 -11.39 -7.42
CA SER A 35 -5.47 -12.74 -7.91
C SER A 35 -4.60 -13.11 -9.12
N ALA A 36 -4.29 -12.13 -9.98
CA ALA A 36 -3.32 -12.33 -11.07
C ALA A 36 -1.89 -12.57 -10.55
N SER A 37 -1.50 -12.00 -9.40
CA SER A 37 -0.18 -12.19 -8.81
C SER A 37 -0.05 -13.49 -8.01
N ALA A 38 -1.12 -13.97 -7.37
CA ALA A 38 -1.14 -15.24 -6.65
C ALA A 38 -0.86 -16.45 -7.55
N ASN A 39 -1.06 -16.32 -8.87
CA ASN A 39 -0.76 -17.37 -9.85
C ASN A 39 0.72 -17.38 -10.32
N LYS A 40 1.58 -16.48 -9.81
CA LYS A 40 2.99 -16.32 -10.23
C LYS A 40 4.02 -16.60 -9.13
N THR A 41 3.77 -17.57 -8.25
CA THR A 41 4.78 -17.95 -7.24
C THR A 41 4.98 -19.45 -7.13
N GLN A 42 5.47 -20.07 -8.20
CA GLN A 42 6.41 -21.18 -8.10
C GLN A 42 7.50 -20.95 -9.15
N ASN A 43 8.76 -21.08 -8.72
CA ASN A 43 10.03 -21.01 -9.45
C ASN A 43 10.81 -19.70 -9.25
N GLY A 44 11.88 -19.77 -8.44
CA GLY A 44 12.98 -18.80 -8.47
C GLY A 44 13.61 -18.48 -7.12
N SER A 45 14.44 -19.39 -6.62
CA SER A 45 15.48 -19.09 -5.65
C SER A 45 16.67 -18.42 -6.35
N THR A 46 17.06 -17.22 -5.94
CA THR A 46 18.47 -16.81 -5.86
C THR A 46 18.62 -15.64 -4.89
N SER A 47 19.64 -15.76 -4.05
CA SER A 47 20.20 -14.74 -3.17
C SER A 47 20.75 -13.56 -3.98
N GLU A 48 20.40 -12.32 -3.64
CA GLU A 48 21.29 -11.15 -3.69
C GLU A 48 20.61 -9.88 -3.13
N ALA A 49 21.42 -9.03 -2.50
CA ALA A 49 21.01 -7.95 -1.62
C ALA A 49 20.30 -6.80 -2.35
N THR A 50 18.97 -6.87 -2.41
CA THR A 50 18.09 -5.70 -2.53
C THR A 50 16.85 -6.05 -1.71
N SER A 51 16.47 -5.19 -0.76
CA SER A 51 15.43 -5.45 0.26
C SER A 51 14.20 -6.16 -0.35
N SER A 52 14.16 -7.48 -0.24
CA SER A 52 13.11 -8.28 -0.86
C SER A 52 11.81 -8.06 -0.10
N PRO A 53 10.66 -7.97 -0.82
CA PRO A 53 9.38 -7.84 -0.16
C PRO A 53 9.15 -9.05 0.74
N ILE A 54 8.76 -8.78 1.98
CA ILE A 54 8.49 -9.79 2.99
C ILE A 54 7.07 -10.29 2.76
N VAL A 55 6.83 -11.59 2.97
CA VAL A 55 5.46 -12.12 2.95
C VAL A 55 4.81 -11.79 4.28
N PHE A 56 3.63 -11.16 4.24
CA PHE A 56 2.88 -10.82 5.42
C PHE A 56 2.38 -12.09 6.11
N SER A 57 2.75 -12.23 7.39
CA SER A 57 2.22 -13.22 8.33
C SER A 57 1.51 -12.49 9.45
N ALA A 58 0.44 -13.08 9.99
CA ALA A 58 -0.33 -12.51 11.10
C ALA A 58 0.55 -12.23 12.34
N GLU A 59 1.65 -12.96 12.50
CA GLU A 59 2.65 -12.77 13.56
C GLU A 59 3.35 -11.40 13.46
N MET A 60 3.58 -10.91 12.24
CA MET A 60 4.21 -9.62 11.97
C MET A 60 3.30 -8.43 12.31
N ARG A 61 1.99 -8.67 12.39
CA ARG A 61 0.97 -7.68 12.78
C ARG A 61 1.16 -7.20 14.23
N LEU A 62 1.81 -7.99 15.07
CA LEU A 62 2.21 -7.62 16.44
C LEU A 62 3.48 -6.75 16.49
N ALA A 63 4.27 -6.69 15.41
CA ALA A 63 5.64 -6.24 15.47
C ALA A 63 5.87 -4.75 15.10
N ARG A 64 5.14 -4.16 14.14
CA ARG A 64 5.21 -2.71 13.81
C ARG A 64 4.46 -2.25 12.57
N ALA A 65 3.97 -3.16 11.74
CA ALA A 65 3.24 -2.77 10.52
C ALA A 65 1.80 -2.38 10.91
N GLU A 66 1.38 -1.17 10.52
CA GLU A 66 -0.04 -0.85 10.45
C GLU A 66 -0.73 -2.00 9.70
N ALA A 67 -1.87 -2.51 10.18
CA ALA A 67 -2.48 -3.68 9.57
C ALA A 67 -3.15 -3.39 8.22
N GLU A 68 -2.96 -2.18 7.68
CA GLU A 68 -3.58 -1.65 6.48
C GLU A 68 -2.52 -0.91 5.64
N CYS A 69 -2.55 -1.12 4.33
CA CYS A 69 -1.76 -0.38 3.35
C CYS A 69 -2.37 1.01 3.13
N ALA A 70 -1.66 2.08 3.47
CA ALA A 70 -2.18 3.44 3.31
C ALA A 70 -2.28 3.93 1.85
N ILE A 71 -1.82 3.15 0.87
CA ILE A 71 -1.96 3.47 -0.57
C ILE A 71 -3.32 2.99 -1.10
N CYS A 72 -3.64 1.72 -0.90
CA CYS A 72 -4.89 1.11 -1.37
C CYS A 72 -5.96 1.02 -0.27
N LEU A 73 -5.67 1.51 0.94
CA LEU A 73 -6.56 1.48 2.10
C LEU A 73 -7.09 0.07 2.35
N SER A 74 -6.18 -0.90 2.25
CA SER A 74 -6.47 -2.33 2.34
C SER A 74 -5.72 -3.03 3.43
N GLU A 75 -6.45 -3.80 4.24
CA GLU A 75 -5.85 -4.67 5.24
C GLU A 75 -4.89 -5.65 4.59
N PHE A 76 -3.78 -5.93 5.27
CA PHE A 76 -2.84 -6.95 4.84
C PHE A 76 -3.41 -8.34 5.13
N LEU A 77 -3.44 -9.19 4.11
CA LEU A 77 -3.83 -10.59 4.21
C LEU A 77 -2.61 -11.50 4.26
N GLU A 78 -2.77 -12.66 4.89
CA GLU A 78 -1.71 -13.66 4.98
C GLU A 78 -1.27 -14.12 3.59
N GLY A 79 0.04 -14.20 3.38
CA GLY A 79 0.62 -14.53 2.07
C GLY A 79 0.81 -13.34 1.13
N GLU A 80 0.31 -12.14 1.47
CA GLU A 80 0.54 -10.95 0.63
C GLU A 80 1.96 -10.42 0.75
N ARG A 81 2.51 -9.92 -0.36
CA ARG A 81 3.85 -9.31 -0.37
C ARG A 81 3.78 -7.89 0.15
N VAL A 82 4.45 -7.63 1.27
CA VAL A 82 4.55 -6.33 1.93
C VAL A 82 5.99 -5.86 1.90
N ARG A 83 6.17 -4.59 1.56
CA ARG A 83 7.47 -3.93 1.58
C ARG A 83 7.47 -2.86 2.65
N VAL A 84 8.47 -2.93 3.52
CA VAL A 84 8.72 -1.93 4.56
C VAL A 84 9.81 -0.99 4.07
N LEU A 85 9.55 0.32 4.13
CA LEU A 85 10.52 1.33 3.76
C LEU A 85 11.62 1.42 4.83
N PRO A 86 12.91 1.29 4.47
CA PRO A 86 14.00 1.24 5.45
C PRO A 86 14.17 2.54 6.25
N ASN A 87 13.88 3.69 5.64
CA ASN A 87 14.13 5.01 6.23
C ASN A 87 13.09 5.41 7.29
N CYS A 88 11.89 4.81 7.25
CA CYS A 88 10.80 5.21 8.14
C CYS A 88 10.02 4.03 8.75
N GLY A 89 10.24 2.81 8.29
CA GLY A 89 9.59 1.61 8.82
C GLY A 89 8.12 1.42 8.44
N HIS A 90 7.55 2.27 7.58
CA HIS A 90 6.16 2.11 7.13
C HIS A 90 6.04 0.98 6.10
N GLY A 91 5.01 0.15 6.27
CA GLY A 91 4.72 -1.02 5.43
C GLY A 91 3.60 -0.76 4.42
N PHE A 92 3.75 -1.29 3.21
CA PHE A 92 2.80 -1.18 2.11
C PHE A 92 2.80 -2.47 1.28
N HIS A 93 1.75 -2.76 0.52
CA HIS A 93 1.82 -3.81 -0.49
C HIS A 93 2.98 -3.52 -1.45
N ALA A 94 3.78 -4.54 -1.77
CA ALA A 94 4.96 -4.39 -2.63
C ALA A 94 4.61 -3.71 -3.95
N ILE A 95 3.52 -4.15 -4.59
CA ILE A 95 3.01 -3.59 -5.85
C ILE A 95 2.58 -2.12 -5.67
N CYS A 96 1.84 -1.82 -4.60
CA CYS A 96 1.35 -0.46 -4.36
C CYS A 96 2.50 0.53 -4.15
N VAL A 97 3.52 0.16 -3.36
CA VAL A 97 4.66 1.05 -3.13
C VAL A 97 5.59 1.12 -4.34
N GLU A 98 5.74 0.05 -5.12
CA GLU A 98 6.50 0.06 -6.36
C GLU A 98 5.88 1.02 -7.39
N GLU A 99 4.56 0.97 -7.62
CA GLU A 99 3.87 1.93 -8.50
C GLU A 99 4.00 3.38 -7.99
N TRP A 100 3.94 3.58 -6.68
CA TRP A 100 4.10 4.91 -6.09
C TRP A 100 5.50 5.47 -6.29
N ILE A 101 6.54 4.71 -5.95
CA ILE A 101 7.94 5.21 -5.97
C ILE A 101 8.48 5.48 -7.37
N VAL A 102 7.89 4.87 -8.40
CA VAL A 102 8.19 5.19 -9.80
C VAL A 102 7.91 6.68 -10.10
N THR A 103 6.89 7.26 -9.47
CA THR A 103 6.52 8.67 -9.70
C THR A 103 6.91 9.59 -8.54
N ARG A 104 7.05 9.04 -7.33
CA ARG A 104 7.24 9.81 -6.10
C ARG A 104 8.24 9.10 -5.17
N SER A 105 9.44 9.64 -5.05
CA SER A 105 10.51 9.11 -4.19
C SER A 105 10.33 9.40 -2.70
N ASN A 106 9.09 9.40 -2.19
CA ASN A 106 8.78 9.66 -0.78
C ASN A 106 7.74 8.69 -0.20
N CYS A 107 7.82 8.49 1.11
CA CYS A 107 6.88 7.65 1.84
C CYS A 107 5.46 8.26 1.78
N PRO A 108 4.43 7.48 1.39
CA PRO A 108 3.04 7.94 1.38
C PRO A 108 2.52 8.42 2.75
N THR A 109 3.00 7.80 3.84
CA THR A 109 2.54 8.11 5.21
C THR A 109 3.26 9.31 5.80
N CYS A 110 4.60 9.29 5.86
CA CYS A 110 5.37 10.31 6.59
C CYS A 110 6.14 11.28 5.69
N ARG A 111 6.07 11.13 4.36
CA ARG A 111 6.76 11.95 3.35
C ARG A 111 8.30 11.93 3.42
N THR A 112 8.89 11.11 4.29
CA THR A 112 10.34 10.86 4.31
C THR A 112 10.81 10.36 2.95
N THR A 113 11.88 10.93 2.42
CA THR A 113 12.44 10.56 1.13
C THR A 113 13.00 9.14 1.15
N CYS A 114 12.62 8.37 0.15
CA CYS A 114 13.08 7.01 -0.10
C CYS A 114 14.40 7.11 -0.87
N HIS A 115 15.48 7.57 -0.23
CA HIS A 115 16.80 7.48 -0.84
C HIS A 115 17.19 6.00 -0.91
N VAL A 116 17.04 5.39 -2.09
CA VAL A 116 17.90 4.27 -2.46
C VAL A 116 19.28 4.89 -2.58
N GLY A 117 20.18 4.54 -1.67
CA GLY A 117 21.56 5.04 -1.71
C GLY A 117 22.14 4.76 -3.09
N ASN A 118 22.32 5.81 -3.89
CA ASN A 118 23.21 5.72 -5.02
C ASN A 118 24.60 5.99 -4.45
N PRO A 119 25.56 5.04 -4.51
CA PRO A 119 26.95 5.38 -4.28
C PRO A 119 27.44 6.20 -5.48
N THR A 120 27.16 7.50 -5.50
CA THR A 120 27.78 8.43 -6.44
C THR A 120 28.97 9.11 -5.83
N SER A 121 29.88 9.50 -6.73
CA SER A 121 31.11 10.29 -6.58
C SER A 121 32.31 9.50 -6.02
N GLU A 122 33.22 9.00 -6.87
CA GLU A 122 34.27 9.74 -7.62
C GLU A 122 35.41 10.19 -6.70
N GLU A 123 36.63 9.68 -6.94
CA GLU A 123 37.92 10.36 -6.72
C GLU A 123 39.10 9.39 -7.01
N PRO A 124 40.31 9.88 -7.33
CA PRO A 124 40.74 10.70 -8.46
C PRO A 124 41.66 9.94 -9.44
#